data_AF-A0A967KQR2-F1
#
_entry.id   AF-A0A967KQR2-F1
#
_cell.length_a   1.000
_cell.length_b   1.000
_cell.length_c   1.000
_cell.angle_alpha   90.00
_cell.angle_beta   90.00
_cell.angle_gamma   90.00
#
_symmetry.space_group_name_H-M   'P 1'
#
loop_
_entity.id
_entity.type
_entity.pdbx_description
1 polymer ?
#
loop_
_entity_poly.entity_id
_entity_poly.type
_entity_poly.pdbx_seq_one_letter_code
_entity_poly.pdbx_strand_id
1 'polypeptide(L)'
;EQTQLTGDWHELVPHLATPHLKMPSGKFVKANLGLPIHCEGGVVSTLRDLLKWHDNFSDPKVGNKKIFAEMASPMSYNNGTPG
;
A
#
# COMPACT_ATOMS: atom_id res chain seq x y z
N GLU A 1 8.20 17.26 2.42
CA GLU A 1 8.67 15.86 2.37
C GLU A 1 8.52 15.34 0.95
N GLN A 2 9.61 14.83 0.40
CA GLN A 2 9.75 14.36 -0.98
C GLN A 2 9.71 12.83 -0.95
N THR A 3 8.91 12.21 -1.82
CA THR A 3 8.89 10.75 -1.99
C THR A 3 10.26 10.28 -2.47
N GLN A 4 10.85 9.31 -1.78
CA GLN A 4 12.14 8.72 -2.12
C GLN A 4 11.94 7.25 -2.52
N LEU A 5 12.72 6.80 -3.50
CA LEU A 5 12.82 5.41 -3.89
C LEU A 5 14.17 4.90 -3.36
N THR A 6 14.16 4.02 -2.37
CA THR A 6 15.39 3.46 -1.81
C THR A 6 15.75 2.18 -2.56
N GLY A 7 17.00 2.07 -3.03
CA GLY A 7 17.51 0.85 -3.65
C GLY A 7 18.09 -0.15 -2.65
N ASP A 8 18.26 0.28 -1.40
CA ASP A 8 18.76 -0.50 -0.28
C ASP A 8 17.61 -0.81 0.69
N TRP A 9 17.29 -2.10 0.81
CA TRP A 9 16.22 -2.60 1.69
C TRP A 9 16.63 -2.61 3.17
N HIS A 10 17.89 -2.30 3.49
CA HIS A 10 18.40 -2.11 4.85
C HIS A 10 18.35 -0.67 5.33
N GLU A 11 17.90 0.27 4.48
CA GLU A 11 17.80 1.66 4.86
C GLU A 11 16.73 1.87 5.95
N LEU A 12 17.13 2.53 7.05
CA LEU A 12 16.20 2.88 8.12
C LEU A 12 15.30 4.02 7.67
N VAL A 13 14.00 3.74 7.54
CA VAL A 13 13.00 4.78 7.26
C VAL A 13 12.74 5.61 8.52
N PRO A 14 13.10 6.91 8.55
CA PRO A 14 12.85 7.76 9.71
C PRO A 14 11.34 7.94 9.94
N HIS A 15 10.95 8.16 11.20
CA HIS A 15 9.55 8.41 11.59
C HIS A 15 8.55 7.28 11.27
N LEU A 16 9.04 6.05 11.08
CA LEU A 16 8.16 4.89 10.90
C LEU A 16 7.31 4.64 12.14
N ALA A 17 5.99 4.55 11.94
CA ALA A 17 5.06 4.25 13.02
C ALA A 17 5.33 2.84 13.58
N THR A 18 5.35 2.72 14.91
CA THR A 18 5.47 1.41 15.56
C THR A 18 4.11 0.71 15.58
N PRO A 19 3.98 -0.48 14.97
CA PRO A 19 2.72 -1.22 14.99
C PRO A 19 2.44 -1.80 16.37
N HIS A 20 1.17 -1.85 16.76
CA HIS A 20 0.71 -2.40 18.04
C HIS A 20 -0.47 -3.35 17.83
N LEU A 21 -0.49 -4.45 18.58
CA LEU A 21 -1.59 -5.42 18.59
C LEU A 21 -2.30 -5.39 19.93
N LYS A 22 -3.64 -5.45 19.89
CA LYS A 22 -4.48 -5.57 21.09
C LYS A 22 -4.63 -7.05 21.46
N MET A 23 -4.18 -7.42 22.65
CA MET A 23 -4.28 -8.78 23.18
C MET A 23 -5.69 -9.04 23.73
N PRO A 24 -6.10 -10.32 23.89
CA PRO A 24 -7.37 -10.66 24.55
C PRO A 24 -7.53 -10.07 25.96
N SER A 25 -6.41 -9.86 26.65
CA SER A 25 -6.37 -9.19 27.96
C SER A 25 -6.65 -7.68 27.92
N GLY A 26 -6.81 -7.10 26.73
CA GLY A 26 -7.00 -5.66 26.51
C GLY A 26 -5.70 -4.85 26.44
N LYS A 27 -4.55 -5.45 26.78
CA LYS A 27 -3.23 -4.78 26.69
C LYS A 27 -2.76 -4.66 25.25
N PHE A 28 -2.01 -3.61 24.95
CA PHE A 28 -1.30 -3.47 23.68
C PHE A 28 0.13 -3.99 23.81
N VAL A 29 0.58 -4.71 22.79
CA VAL A 29 1.98 -5.14 22.64
C VAL A 29 2.52 -4.62 21.32
N LYS A 30 3.81 -4.31 21.27
CA LYS A 30 4.48 -3.98 20.01
C LYS A 30 4.34 -5.16 19.06
N ALA A 31 3.80 -4.91 17.87
CA ALA A 31 3.75 -5.92 16.83
C ALA A 31 5.14 -6.03 16.17
N ASN A 32 5.55 -7.25 15.85
CA ASN A 32 6.65 -7.45 14.92
C ASN A 32 6.05 -8.00 13.63
N LEU A 33 6.19 -7.23 12.55
CA LEU A 33 5.70 -7.59 11.23
C LEU A 33 6.69 -8.45 10.45
N GLY A 34 7.86 -8.82 11.02
CA GLY A 34 9.09 -9.41 10.45
C GLY A 34 8.98 -10.59 9.48
N LEU A 35 8.10 -10.45 8.51
CA LEU A 35 7.84 -11.30 7.37
C LEU A 35 8.61 -10.68 6.20
N PRO A 36 9.33 -11.50 5.42
CA PRO A 36 9.88 -11.04 4.15
C PRO A 36 8.71 -10.80 3.19
N ILE A 37 8.22 -9.56 3.13
CA ILE A 37 7.13 -9.15 2.26
C ILE A 37 7.72 -8.42 1.05
N HIS A 38 7.27 -8.78 -0.14
CA HIS A 38 7.64 -8.16 -1.40
C HIS A 38 6.41 -7.47 -2.02
N CYS A 39 6.14 -7.69 -3.30
CA CYS A 39 5.10 -7.00 -4.07
C CYS A 39 3.68 -7.17 -3.52
N GLU A 40 3.44 -8.16 -2.66
CA GLU A 40 2.15 -8.43 -2.03
C GLU A 40 1.81 -7.47 -0.88
N GLY A 41 2.74 -6.63 -0.42
CA GLY A 41 2.49 -5.70 0.67
C GLY A 41 3.73 -4.90 1.09
N GLY A 42 3.80 -4.50 2.36
CA GLY A 42 5.01 -3.89 2.92
C GLY A 42 5.32 -2.46 2.47
N VAL A 43 4.55 -1.90 1.54
CA VAL A 43 4.65 -0.48 1.16
C VAL A 43 4.32 0.39 2.37
N VAL A 44 5.31 1.17 2.80
CA VAL A 44 5.14 2.19 3.83
C VAL A 44 4.85 3.52 3.14
N SER A 45 3.83 4.24 3.63
CA SER A 45 3.46 5.53 3.08
C SER A 45 2.94 6.48 4.16
N THR A 46 2.89 7.77 3.82
CA THR A 46 2.18 8.76 4.62
C THR A 46 0.76 8.94 4.08
N LEU A 47 -0.16 9.45 4.92
CA LEU A 47 -1.50 9.80 4.45
C LEU A 47 -1.44 10.80 3.27
N ARG A 48 -0.51 11.75 3.32
CA ARG A 48 -0.35 12.77 2.27
C ARG A 48 0.05 12.14 0.92
N ASP A 49 0.89 11.12 0.93
CA ASP A 49 1.29 10.45 -0.30
C ASP A 49 0.16 9.55 -0.84
N LEU A 50 -0.62 8.91 0.03
CA LEU A 50 -1.82 8.19 -0.39
C LEU A 50 -2.87 9.09 -1.03
N LEU A 51 -3.03 10.34 -0.56
CA LEU A 51 -3.89 11.32 -1.20
C LEU A 51 -3.40 11.68 -2.61
N LYS A 52 -2.10 11.92 -2.78
CA LYS A 52 -1.52 12.17 -4.12
C LYS A 52 -1.72 10.97 -5.06
N TRP A 53 -1.60 9.75 -4.52
CA TRP A 53 -1.86 8.53 -5.29
C TRP A 53 -3.33 8.39 -5.66
N HIS A 54 -4.25 8.74 -4.75
CA HIS A 54 -5.68 8.76 -5.04
C HIS A 54 -6.00 9.74 -6.18
N ASP A 55 -5.44 10.95 -6.15
CA ASP A 55 -5.63 11.95 -7.21
C ASP A 55 -5.17 11.43 -8.58
N ASN A 56 -4.13 10.58 -8.61
CA ASN A 56 -3.58 9.97 -9.82
C ASN A 56 -4.60 9.08 -10.57
N PHE A 57 -5.69 8.63 -9.94
CA PHE A 57 -6.77 7.92 -10.62
C PHE A 57 -7.63 8.84 -11.50
N SER A 58 -7.72 10.13 -11.15
CA SER A 58 -8.50 11.13 -11.89
C SER A 58 -7.64 11.91 -12.88
N ASP A 59 -6.42 12.27 -12.49
CA ASP A 59 -5.43 12.97 -13.32
C ASP A 59 -4.07 12.23 -13.28
N PRO A 60 -3.88 11.20 -14.12
CA PRO A 60 -2.71 10.34 -14.05
C PRO A 60 -1.40 11.05 -14.41
N LYS A 61 -0.48 11.10 -13.44
CA LYS A 61 0.94 11.45 -13.62
C LYS A 61 1.80 10.21 -13.86
N VAL A 62 1.41 9.08 -13.28
CA VAL A 62 2.00 7.76 -13.51
C VAL A 62 0.95 6.88 -14.17
N GLY A 63 1.34 6.14 -15.22
CA GLY A 63 0.41 5.35 -16.03
C GLY A 63 -0.40 6.20 -17.01
N ASN A 64 -1.64 5.80 -17.29
CA ASN A 64 -2.56 6.58 -18.12
C ASN A 64 -4.02 6.26 -17.78
N LYS A 65 -4.95 7.08 -18.28
CA LYS A 65 -6.39 6.94 -18.03
C LYS A 65 -6.93 5.57 -18.43
N LYS A 66 -6.41 4.97 -19.51
CA LYS A 66 -6.83 3.65 -19.99
C LYS A 66 -6.49 2.55 -18.97
N ILE A 67 -5.27 2.53 -18.44
CA ILE A 67 -4.85 1.55 -17.43
C ILE A 67 -5.71 1.65 -16.17
N PHE A 68 -5.98 2.86 -15.66
CA PHE A 68 -6.83 3.03 -14.48
C PHE A 68 -8.28 2.61 -14.73
N ALA A 69 -8.82 2.90 -15.92
CA ALA A 69 -10.15 2.43 -16.31
C ALA A 69 -10.21 0.89 -16.38
N GLU A 70 -9.17 0.24 -16.92
CA GLU A 70 -9.08 -1.22 -16.97
C GLU A 70 -8.97 -1.83 -15.56
N MET A 71 -8.12 -1.27 -14.68
CA MET A 71 -7.98 -1.77 -13.30
C MET A 71 -9.23 -1.60 -12.45
N ALA A 72 -10.05 -0.58 -12.72
CA ALA A 72 -11.30 -0.33 -12.01
C ALA A 72 -12.51 -1.07 -12.60
N SER A 73 -12.33 -1.75 -13.74
CA SER A 73 -13.42 -2.46 -14.40
C SER A 73 -13.72 -3.78 -13.69
N PRO A 74 -15.00 -4.08 -13.39
CA PRO A 74 -15.39 -5.39 -12.89
C PRO A 74 -14.93 -6.49 -13.85
N MET A 75 -14.44 -7.59 -13.31
CA MET A 75 -14.03 -8.76 -14.08
C MET A 75 -15.03 -9.89 -13.87
N SER A 76 -15.23 -10.73 -14.88
CA SER A 76 -15.94 -12.01 -14.73
C SER A 76 -14.94 -13.15 -14.82
N TYR A 77 -15.14 -14.18 -14.01
CA TYR A 77 -14.41 -15.42 -14.16
C TYR A 77 -14.80 -16.11 -15.48
N ASN A 78 -13.96 -17.04 -15.95
CA ASN A 78 -14.20 -17.79 -17.19
C ASN A 78 -15.50 -18.60 -17.20
N ASN A 79 -16.11 -18.83 -16.04
CA ASN A 79 -17.40 -19.54 -15.89
C ASN A 79 -18.62 -18.57 -15.85
N GLY A 80 -18.43 -17.28 -16.10
CA GLY A 80 -19.49 -16.28 -16.13
C GLY A 80 -19.89 -15.74 -14.75
N THR A 81 -19.29 -16.21 -13.66
CA THR A 81 -19.52 -15.65 -12.31
C THR A 81 -18.86 -14.28 -12.19
N PRO A 82 -19.54 -13.25 -11.64
CA PRO A 82 -18.92 -11.97 -11.31
C PRO A 82 -17.77 -12.12 -10.32
N GLY A 83 -16.65 -11.43 -10.57
CA GLY A 83 -15.48 -11.34 -9.69
C GLY A 83 -15.48 -10.14 -8.79
#